data_AF-A0A536KJZ3-F1
#
_entry.id   AF-A0A536KJZ3-F1
#
_cell.length_a   1.000
_cell.length_b   1.000
_cell.length_c   1.000
_cell.angle_alpha   90.00
_cell.angle_beta   90.00
_cell.angle_gamma   90.00
#
_symmetry.space_group_name_H-M   'P 1'
#
loop_
_entity.id
_entity.type
_entity.pdbx_description
1 polymer ?
#
loop_
_entity_poly.entity_id
_entity_poly.type
_entity_poly.pdbx_seq_one_letter_code
_entity_poly.pdbx_strand_id
1 'polypeptide(L)'
;MMGGQRGFTLVEVMVSIAIFTIVSLAMAGTFLVGYRAISNEARVIAADAAVSEASLWLTRDLNSANTTSRPTGTVSAGNPITFTYGSPPVNVTYSIDGSNNLVRTAGSAQVIARGMRTVAISWAPVSCYGTLSILPSATGAAAVLLNVSNRPGGCV
;
A
#
# COMPACT_ATOMS: atom_id res chain seq x y z
N MET A 1 -19.71 50.02 50.81
CA MET A 1 -18.81 49.15 50.01
C MET A 1 -19.24 49.26 48.55
N MET A 2 -18.63 50.14 47.76
CA MET A 2 -18.88 50.24 46.31
C MET A 2 -17.59 49.85 45.60
N GLY A 3 -17.56 48.63 45.07
CA GLY A 3 -16.45 48.15 44.25
C GLY A 3 -16.37 48.96 42.96
N GLY A 4 -15.18 49.48 42.66
CA GLY A 4 -14.94 50.28 41.46
C GLY A 4 -15.17 49.44 40.19
N GLN A 5 -16.17 49.81 39.41
CA GLN A 5 -16.35 49.31 38.06
C GLN A 5 -15.27 49.93 37.17
N ARG A 6 -14.22 49.17 36.84
CA ARG A 6 -13.24 49.56 35.81
C ARG A 6 -13.78 49.11 34.45
N GLY A 7 -14.24 50.05 33.64
CA GLY A 7 -14.64 49.78 32.26
C GLY A 7 -13.42 49.45 31.38
N PHE A 8 -13.54 48.45 30.52
CA PHE A 8 -12.50 48.05 29.56
C PHE A 8 -12.11 49.21 28.64
N THR A 9 -10.80 49.41 28.42
CA THR A 9 -10.32 50.43 27.47
C THR A 9 -10.36 49.90 26.03
N LEU A 10 -10.55 50.79 25.05
CA LEU A 10 -10.61 50.43 23.63
C LEU A 10 -9.31 49.72 23.16
N VAL A 11 -8.18 50.14 23.71
CA VAL A 11 -6.87 49.52 23.48
C VAL A 11 -6.83 48.07 23.97
N GLU A 12 -7.37 47.79 25.15
CA GLU A 12 -7.39 46.45 25.74
C GLU A 12 -8.26 45.48 24.92
N VAL A 13 -9.36 45.95 24.34
CA VAL A 13 -10.19 45.18 23.40
C VAL A 13 -9.42 44.88 22.10
N MET A 14 -8.73 45.88 21.53
CA MET A 14 -7.94 45.67 20.32
C MET A 14 -6.79 44.69 20.53
N VAL A 15 -6.08 44.80 21.67
CA VAL A 15 -5.00 43.89 22.03
C VAL A 15 -5.55 42.48 22.25
N SER A 16 -6.70 42.33 22.90
CA SER A 16 -7.33 41.02 23.13
C SER A 16 -7.73 40.34 21.82
N ILE A 17 -8.30 41.09 20.87
CA ILE A 17 -8.64 40.58 19.54
C ILE A 17 -7.37 40.20 18.78
N ALA A 18 -6.33 41.04 18.81
CA ALA A 18 -5.06 40.74 18.16
C ALA A 18 -4.44 39.44 18.69
N ILE A 19 -4.36 39.28 20.02
CA ILE A 19 -3.86 38.05 20.64
C ILE A 19 -4.74 36.85 20.26
N PHE A 20 -6.07 36.99 20.31
CA PHE A 20 -6.99 35.92 19.95
C PHE A 20 -6.82 35.48 18.48
N THR A 21 -6.65 36.41 17.55
CA THR A 21 -6.41 36.08 16.13
C THR A 21 -5.10 35.34 15.93
N ILE A 22 -4.02 35.75 16.60
CA ILE A 22 -2.72 35.07 16.51
C ILE A 22 -2.80 33.65 17.06
N VAL A 23 -3.41 33.48 18.23
CA VAL A 23 -3.55 32.16 18.87
C VAL A 23 -4.43 31.23 18.04
N SER A 24 -5.57 31.72 17.53
CA SER A 24 -6.46 30.91 16.69
C SER A 24 -5.80 30.53 15.36
N LEU A 25 -5.04 31.43 14.72
CA LEU A 25 -4.30 31.11 13.50
C LEU A 25 -3.20 30.07 13.75
N ALA A 26 -2.50 30.19 14.89
CA ALA A 26 -1.49 29.22 15.29
C ALA A 26 -2.12 27.83 15.51
N MET A 27 -3.25 27.74 16.21
CA MET A 27 -3.98 26.49 16.41
C MET A 27 -4.54 25.90 15.10
N ALA A 28 -5.05 26.73 14.20
CA ALA A 28 -5.50 26.28 12.88
C ALA A 28 -4.34 25.71 12.04
N GLY A 29 -3.17 26.35 12.11
CA GLY A 29 -1.95 25.89 11.45
C GLY A 29 -1.48 24.54 11.96
N THR A 30 -1.44 24.33 13.28
CA THR A 30 -1.05 23.04 13.87
C THR A 30 -2.04 21.94 13.52
N PHE A 31 -3.35 22.24 13.50
CA PHE A 31 -4.37 21.27 13.10
C PHE A 31 -4.23 20.84 11.63
N LEU A 32 -3.95 21.77 10.72
CA LEU A 32 -3.73 21.46 9.31
C LEU A 32 -2.50 20.57 9.09
N VAL A 33 -1.40 20.86 9.79
CA VAL A 33 -0.18 20.02 9.74
C VAL A 33 -0.47 18.64 10.30
N GLY A 34 -1.14 18.55 11.45
CA GLY A 34 -1.57 17.29 12.05
C GLY A 34 -2.45 16.46 11.10
N TYR A 35 -3.43 17.08 10.47
CA TYR A 35 -4.32 16.40 9.51
C TYR A 35 -3.56 15.82 8.31
N ARG A 36 -2.60 16.57 7.76
CA ARG A 36 -1.75 16.09 6.65
C ARG A 36 -0.85 14.95 7.10
N ALA A 37 -0.25 15.04 8.29
CA ALA A 37 0.59 13.98 8.84
C ALA A 37 -0.20 12.68 9.01
N ILE A 38 -1.36 12.73 9.68
CA ILE A 38 -2.24 11.57 9.90
C ILE A 38 -2.68 10.96 8.57
N SER A 39 -3.07 11.80 7.60
CA SER A 39 -3.50 11.32 6.28
C SER A 39 -2.38 10.62 5.52
N ASN A 40 -1.14 11.10 5.64
CA ASN A 40 0.03 10.47 5.01
C ASN A 40 0.39 9.17 5.71
N GLU A 41 0.38 9.13 7.04
CA GLU A 41 0.60 7.90 7.80
C GLU A 41 -0.43 6.83 7.47
N ALA A 42 -1.72 7.20 7.40
CA ALA A 42 -2.78 6.27 7.00
C ALA A 42 -2.56 5.68 5.59
N ARG A 43 -2.06 6.48 4.65
CA ARG A 43 -1.72 6.00 3.29
C ARG A 43 -0.53 5.04 3.29
N VAL A 44 0.49 5.33 4.09
CA VAL A 44 1.66 4.45 4.22
C VAL A 44 1.25 3.12 4.86
N ILE A 45 0.43 3.15 5.90
CA ILE A 45 -0.10 1.93 6.55
C ILE A 45 -0.93 1.12 5.56
N ALA A 46 -1.80 1.75 4.78
CA ALA A 46 -2.58 1.05 3.76
C ALA A 46 -1.70 0.42 2.67
N ALA A 47 -0.63 1.11 2.26
CA ALA A 47 0.34 0.57 1.30
C ALA A 47 1.12 -0.62 1.87
N ASP A 48 1.55 -0.53 3.13
CA ASP A 48 2.30 -1.61 3.80
C ASP A 48 1.43 -2.86 4.02
N ALA A 49 0.18 -2.68 4.45
CA ALA A 49 -0.79 -3.76 4.55
C ALA A 49 -1.01 -4.46 3.19
N ALA A 50 -1.19 -3.67 2.11
CA ALA A 50 -1.34 -4.21 0.75
C ALA A 50 -0.14 -5.06 0.32
N VAL A 51 1.08 -4.57 0.58
CA VAL A 51 2.31 -5.30 0.26
C VAL A 51 2.43 -6.58 1.09
N SER A 52 2.21 -6.49 2.39
CA SER A 52 2.32 -7.63 3.31
C SER A 52 1.38 -8.76 2.91
N GLU A 53 0.09 -8.45 2.73
CA GLU A 53 -0.93 -9.42 2.32
C GLU A 53 -0.62 -10.05 0.95
N ALA A 54 -0.23 -9.23 -0.04
CA ALA A 54 0.11 -9.71 -1.38
C ALA A 54 1.35 -10.61 -1.37
N SER A 55 2.39 -10.19 -0.64
CA SER A 55 3.70 -10.87 -0.61
C SER A 55 3.60 -12.29 -0.08
N LEU A 56 2.75 -12.55 0.93
CA LEU A 56 2.58 -13.88 1.52
C LEU A 56 2.06 -14.89 0.49
N TRP A 57 0.99 -14.54 -0.23
CA TRP A 57 0.39 -15.41 -1.23
C TRP A 57 1.28 -15.56 -2.47
N LEU A 58 1.82 -14.46 -2.98
CA LEU A 58 2.68 -14.47 -4.17
C LEU A 58 3.96 -15.27 -3.92
N THR A 59 4.63 -15.05 -2.79
CA THR A 59 5.87 -15.78 -2.45
C THR A 59 5.59 -17.26 -2.27
N ARG A 60 4.52 -17.63 -1.57
CA ARG A 60 4.14 -19.04 -1.38
C ARG A 60 3.90 -19.76 -2.71
N ASP A 61 3.13 -19.14 -3.60
CA ASP A 61 2.73 -19.75 -4.87
C ASP A 61 3.88 -19.76 -5.87
N LEU A 62 4.68 -18.68 -5.96
CA LEU A 62 5.84 -18.60 -6.83
C LEU A 62 6.97 -19.55 -6.38
N ASN A 63 7.18 -19.72 -5.07
CA ASN A 63 8.12 -20.70 -4.54
C ASN A 63 7.67 -22.15 -4.78
N SER A 64 6.38 -22.36 -5.07
CA SER A 64 5.80 -23.67 -5.38
C SER A 64 5.41 -23.81 -6.86
N ALA A 65 5.80 -22.84 -7.69
CA ALA A 65 5.50 -22.85 -9.12
C ALA A 65 6.32 -23.94 -9.81
N ASN A 66 5.69 -24.64 -10.76
CA ASN A 66 6.37 -25.69 -11.51
C ASN A 66 7.56 -25.10 -12.30
N THR A 67 8.72 -25.77 -12.29
CA THR A 67 9.96 -25.34 -12.94
C THR A 67 9.82 -25.11 -14.45
N THR A 68 8.84 -25.76 -15.09
CA THR A 68 8.58 -25.62 -16.54
C THR A 68 7.83 -24.34 -16.91
N SER A 69 7.14 -23.69 -15.97
CA SER A 69 6.39 -22.45 -16.20
C SER A 69 6.91 -21.35 -15.26
N ARG A 70 7.87 -20.55 -15.72
CA ARG A 70 8.32 -19.34 -15.00
C ARG A 70 7.42 -18.16 -15.38
N PRO A 71 6.37 -17.83 -14.60
CA PRO A 71 5.47 -16.73 -14.95
C PRO A 71 6.24 -15.43 -15.03
N THR A 72 6.21 -14.79 -16.19
CA THR A 72 6.81 -13.47 -16.40
C THR A 72 5.73 -12.53 -16.90
N GLY A 73 5.67 -11.33 -16.35
CA GLY A 73 4.70 -10.33 -16.78
C GLY A 73 4.31 -9.39 -15.65
N THR A 74 3.41 -8.45 -15.99
CA THR A 74 2.83 -7.52 -15.02
C THR A 74 1.33 -7.76 -14.89
N VAL A 75 0.90 -8.10 -13.68
CA VAL A 75 -0.52 -8.08 -13.30
C VAL A 75 -0.92 -6.62 -13.14
N SER A 76 -1.96 -6.23 -13.88
CA SER A 76 -2.62 -4.93 -13.78
C SER A 76 -4.11 -5.09 -14.05
N ALA A 77 -4.89 -4.02 -13.86
CA ALA A 77 -6.32 -4.05 -14.18
C ALA A 77 -6.52 -4.49 -15.64
N GLY A 78 -7.27 -5.57 -15.85
CA GLY A 78 -7.51 -6.17 -17.18
C GLY A 78 -6.39 -7.04 -17.74
N ASN A 79 -5.22 -7.12 -17.08
CA ASN A 79 -4.09 -7.97 -17.49
C ASN A 79 -3.78 -9.00 -16.40
N PRO A 80 -4.47 -10.15 -16.37
CA PRO A 80 -4.18 -11.22 -15.43
C PRO A 80 -2.94 -12.02 -15.83
N ILE A 81 -2.32 -12.69 -14.86
CA ILE A 81 -1.25 -13.69 -15.10
C ILE A 81 -1.69 -15.03 -14.55
N THR A 82 -1.46 -16.09 -15.31
CA THR A 82 -1.78 -17.47 -14.91
C THR A 82 -0.53 -18.35 -14.94
N PHE A 83 -0.38 -19.21 -13.93
CA PHE A 83 0.68 -20.22 -13.88
C PHE A 83 0.26 -21.46 -13.08
N THR A 84 1.00 -22.55 -13.22
CA THR A 84 0.78 -23.79 -12.46
C THR A 84 1.60 -23.81 -11.17
N TYR A 85 0.98 -24.18 -10.06
CA TYR A 85 1.63 -24.37 -8.75
C TYR A 85 1.28 -25.72 -8.13
N GLY A 86 2.16 -26.20 -7.24
CA GLY A 86 1.91 -27.36 -6.38
C GLY A 86 2.10 -28.74 -7.05
N SER A 87 1.84 -29.79 -6.25
CA SER A 87 1.77 -31.18 -6.68
C SER A 87 0.62 -31.87 -5.95
N PRO A 88 -0.45 -32.32 -6.64
CA PRO A 88 -0.66 -32.26 -8.09
C PRO A 88 -0.76 -30.81 -8.62
N PRO A 89 -0.45 -30.56 -9.92
CA PRO A 89 -0.45 -29.20 -10.48
C PRO A 89 -1.84 -28.57 -10.51
N VAL A 90 -1.94 -27.32 -10.06
CA VAL A 90 -3.17 -26.52 -10.11
C VAL A 90 -2.88 -25.19 -10.82
N ASN A 91 -3.82 -24.72 -11.64
CA ASN A 91 -3.72 -23.40 -12.29
C ASN A 91 -4.13 -22.31 -11.29
N VAL A 92 -3.28 -21.29 -11.14
CA VAL A 92 -3.58 -20.07 -10.38
C VAL A 92 -3.53 -18.88 -11.29
N THR A 93 -4.57 -18.06 -11.23
CA THR A 93 -4.65 -16.78 -11.92
C THR A 93 -4.63 -15.65 -10.91
N TYR A 94 -3.71 -14.70 -11.09
CA TYR A 94 -3.67 -13.44 -10.37
C TYR A 94 -4.22 -12.33 -11.27
N SER A 95 -5.10 -11.51 -10.72
CA SER A 95 -5.71 -10.38 -11.42
C SER A 95 -5.91 -9.21 -10.45
N ILE A 96 -5.95 -7.99 -10.97
CA ILE A 96 -6.37 -6.81 -10.20
C ILE A 96 -7.76 -6.41 -10.68
N ASP A 97 -8.72 -6.36 -9.75
CA ASP A 97 -10.10 -5.98 -10.05
C ASP A 97 -10.27 -4.45 -10.18
N GLY A 98 -11.46 -4.00 -10.57
CA GLY A 98 -11.75 -2.57 -10.70
C GLY A 98 -11.74 -1.77 -9.38
N SER A 99 -11.69 -2.46 -8.24
CA SER A 99 -11.58 -1.85 -6.90
C SER A 99 -10.14 -1.84 -6.39
N ASN A 100 -9.15 -2.14 -7.25
CA ASN A 100 -7.74 -2.28 -6.88
C ASN A 100 -7.51 -3.40 -5.85
N ASN A 101 -8.28 -4.49 -5.87
CA ASN A 101 -7.97 -5.67 -5.09
C ASN A 101 -7.16 -6.65 -5.95
N LEU A 102 -6.11 -7.23 -5.37
CA LEU A 102 -5.44 -8.38 -5.94
C LEU A 102 -6.27 -9.62 -5.63
N VAL A 103 -6.77 -10.25 -6.69
CA VAL A 103 -7.60 -11.44 -6.64
C VAL A 103 -6.78 -12.62 -7.14
N ARG A 104 -6.73 -13.67 -6.32
CA ARG A 104 -6.16 -14.97 -6.64
C ARG A 104 -7.28 -15.94 -6.95
N THR A 105 -7.21 -16.61 -8.08
CA THR A 105 -8.18 -17.65 -8.48
C THR A 105 -7.49 -18.99 -8.60
N ALA A 106 -7.86 -19.95 -7.74
CA ALA A 106 -7.36 -21.32 -7.77
C ALA A 106 -8.53 -22.26 -7.47
N GLY A 107 -9.31 -22.59 -8.49
CA GLY A 107 -10.65 -23.18 -8.34
C GLY A 107 -11.70 -22.13 -7.99
N SER A 108 -11.50 -21.36 -6.92
CA SER A 108 -12.34 -20.21 -6.53
C SER A 108 -11.54 -18.91 -6.48
N ALA A 109 -12.22 -17.79 -6.74
CA ALA A 109 -11.66 -16.45 -6.65
C ALA A 109 -11.67 -15.96 -5.20
N GLN A 110 -10.52 -15.46 -4.73
CA GLN A 110 -10.34 -14.90 -3.40
C GLN A 110 -9.57 -13.59 -3.48
N VAL A 111 -10.07 -12.55 -2.82
CA VAL A 111 -9.31 -11.32 -2.59
C VAL A 111 -8.20 -11.62 -1.59
N ILE A 112 -6.96 -11.44 -2.01
CA ILE A 112 -5.77 -11.75 -1.19
C ILE A 112 -5.03 -10.50 -0.71
N ALA A 113 -5.22 -9.36 -1.37
CA ALA A 113 -4.72 -8.06 -0.92
C ALA A 113 -5.60 -6.94 -1.48
N ARG A 114 -5.71 -5.83 -0.74
CA ARG A 114 -6.46 -4.63 -1.15
C ARG A 114 -5.53 -3.47 -1.45
N GLY A 115 -5.94 -2.54 -2.31
CA GLY A 115 -5.13 -1.35 -2.61
C GLY A 115 -3.91 -1.63 -3.47
N MET A 116 -4.06 -2.47 -4.49
CA MET A 116 -3.01 -2.94 -5.39
C MET A 116 -3.12 -2.28 -6.76
N ARG A 117 -2.00 -1.75 -7.26
CA ARG A 117 -1.92 -1.12 -8.59
C ARG A 117 -1.32 -2.04 -9.63
N THR A 118 -0.12 -2.57 -9.36
CA THR A 118 0.54 -3.53 -10.22
C THR A 118 1.33 -4.55 -9.41
N VAL A 119 1.49 -5.76 -9.98
CA VAL A 119 2.43 -6.78 -9.50
C VAL A 119 3.22 -7.25 -10.70
N ALA A 120 4.52 -6.98 -10.74
CA ALA A 120 5.39 -7.46 -11.81
C ALA A 120 6.24 -8.64 -11.34
N ILE A 121 6.34 -9.65 -12.19
CA ILE A 121 7.14 -10.86 -11.96
C ILE A 121 8.15 -10.95 -13.09
N SER A 122 9.43 -11.03 -12.73
CA SER A 122 10.53 -11.20 -13.67
C SER A 122 11.49 -12.26 -13.16
N TRP A 123 12.04 -13.07 -14.05
CA TRP A 123 13.04 -14.08 -13.73
C TRP A 123 14.35 -13.73 -14.42
N ALA A 124 15.49 -13.83 -13.73
CA ALA A 124 16.76 -13.67 -14.43
C ALA A 124 17.04 -14.91 -15.30
N PRO A 125 17.58 -14.75 -16.52
CA PRO A 125 17.68 -15.83 -17.52
C PRO A 125 18.46 -17.08 -17.07
N VAL A 126 19.31 -16.93 -16.05
CA VAL A 126 20.24 -17.98 -15.56
C VAL A 126 20.20 -18.14 -14.04
N SER A 127 19.33 -17.42 -13.34
CA SER A 127 19.24 -17.46 -11.87
C SER A 127 18.03 -18.25 -11.39
N CYS A 128 18.13 -18.89 -10.22
CA CYS A 128 17.02 -19.66 -9.63
C CYS A 128 16.06 -18.79 -8.82
N TYR A 129 16.18 -17.49 -9.01
CA TYR A 129 15.43 -16.48 -8.31
C TYR A 129 14.67 -15.62 -9.32
N GLY A 130 13.45 -15.26 -8.94
CA GLY A 130 12.64 -14.24 -9.58
C GLY A 130 12.59 -13.00 -8.70
N THR A 131 12.44 -11.86 -9.34
CA THR A 131 12.11 -10.61 -8.66
C THR A 131 10.63 -10.35 -8.82
N LEU A 132 9.97 -10.14 -7.69
CA LEU A 132 8.60 -9.69 -7.56
C LEU A 132 8.62 -8.20 -7.22
N SER A 133 7.89 -7.39 -7.97
CA SER A 133 7.72 -5.96 -7.73
C SER A 133 6.26 -5.66 -7.46
N ILE A 134 5.96 -5.25 -6.23
CA ILE A 134 4.60 -5.00 -5.74
C ILE A 134 4.41 -3.49 -5.61
N LEU A 135 3.48 -2.92 -6.38
CA LEU A 135 3.16 -1.49 -6.32
C LEU A 135 1.73 -1.28 -5.77
N PRO A 136 1.60 -0.69 -4.58
CA PRO A 136 0.30 -0.30 -4.03
C PRO A 136 -0.36 0.85 -4.81
N SER A 137 -1.67 1.02 -4.64
CA SER A 137 -2.46 2.09 -5.26
C SER A 137 -2.46 3.40 -4.46
N ALA A 138 -1.92 3.40 -3.23
CA ALA A 138 -1.79 4.61 -2.43
C ALA A 138 -0.89 5.65 -3.13
N THR A 139 -1.33 6.91 -3.18
CA THR A 139 -0.56 7.97 -3.86
C THR A 139 0.79 8.16 -3.20
N GLY A 140 1.86 8.19 -3.99
CA GLY A 140 3.24 8.31 -3.49
C GLY A 140 3.85 7.00 -3.00
N ALA A 141 3.14 5.88 -3.07
CA ALA A 141 3.70 4.57 -2.77
C ALA A 141 4.78 4.18 -3.78
N ALA A 142 5.87 3.61 -3.29
CA ALA A 142 6.94 3.03 -4.10
C ALA A 142 6.71 1.52 -4.27
N ALA A 143 7.27 0.97 -5.34
CA ALA A 143 7.26 -0.47 -5.54
C ALA A 143 8.18 -1.16 -4.53
N VAL A 144 7.68 -2.20 -3.88
CA VAL A 144 8.48 -3.07 -3.00
C VAL A 144 8.98 -4.25 -3.82
N LEU A 145 10.30 -4.47 -3.76
CA LEU A 145 10.97 -5.57 -4.44
C LEU A 145 11.19 -6.74 -3.47
N LEU A 146 10.77 -7.93 -3.88
CA LEU A 146 10.97 -9.17 -3.16
C LEU A 146 11.65 -10.18 -4.07
N ASN A 147 12.58 -10.95 -3.51
CA ASN A 147 13.17 -12.07 -4.22
C ASN A 147 12.40 -13.34 -3.85
N VAL A 148 11.98 -14.07 -4.87
CA VAL A 148 11.33 -15.37 -4.75
C VAL A 148 12.26 -16.43 -5.33
N SER A 149 12.32 -17.60 -4.72
CA SER A 149 13.21 -18.69 -5.13
C SER A 149 12.36 -19.83 -5.67
N ASN A 150 12.78 -20.45 -6.76
CA ASN A 150 12.19 -21.74 -7.11
C ASN A 150 12.67 -22.82 -6.10
N ARG A 151 11.81 -23.79 -5.73
CA ARG A 151 12.09 -24.90 -4.79
C ARG A 151 13.10 -25.92 -5.39
N PRO A 152 13.61 -26.91 -4.60
CA PRO A 152 14.85 -27.64 -4.87
C PRO A 152 14.72 -28.67 -6.00
N GLY A 153 15.12 -28.23 -7.19
CA GLY A 153 15.51 -29.09 -8.32
C GLY A 153 16.59 -28.45 -9.21
N GLY A 154 17.03 -27.23 -8.85
CA GLY A 154 17.93 -26.42 -9.66
C GLY A 154 17.23 -25.65 -10.77
N CYS A 155 17.94 -24.64 -11.27
CA CYS A 155 17.70 -24.10 -12.59
C CYS A 155 18.15 -25.16 -13.60
N VAL A 156 17.24 -25.65 -14.43
CA VAL A 156 17.63 -26.20 -15.74
C VAL A 156 17.96 -25.06 -16.69
#